data_AF-A0A356ILM7-F1
#
_entry.id   AF-A0A356ILM7-F1
#
_cell.length_a   1.000
_cell.length_b   1.000
_cell.length_c   1.000
_cell.angle_alpha   90.00
_cell.angle_beta   90.00
_cell.angle_gamma   90.00
#
_symmetry.space_group_name_H-M   'P 1'
#
loop_
_entity.id
_entity.type
_entity.pdbx_description
1 polymer ?
#
loop_
_entity_poly.entity_id
_entity_poly.type
_entity_poly.pdbx_seq_one_letter_code
_entity_poly.pdbx_strand_id
1 'polypeptide(L)' 'PHGVLQVSDVNTAPVAKLGPKLETHPRFTNKANIGFCQVVDRQTIRLRVFERGVGETRACGTGA' A
#
# COMPACT_ATOMS: atom_id res chain seq x y z
N PRO A 1 -10.15 3.63 6.69
CA PRO A 1 -9.15 2.83 7.45
C PRO A 1 -7.98 2.45 6.53
N HIS A 2 -6.82 2.21 7.13
CA HIS A 2 -5.56 1.96 6.41
C HIS A 2 -4.88 0.72 6.97
N GLY A 3 -4.38 -0.15 6.08
CA GLY A 3 -3.46 -1.23 6.43
C GLY A 3 -2.09 -0.94 5.81
N VAL A 4 -1.01 -1.12 6.56
CA VAL A 4 0.36 -0.93 6.05
C VAL A 4 1.13 -2.22 6.20
N LEU A 5 1.70 -2.69 5.09
CA LEU A 5 2.61 -3.82 5.06
C LEU A 5 4.01 -3.27 4.82
N GLN A 6 4.91 -3.58 5.74
CA GLN A 6 6.33 -3.35 5.51
C GLN A 6 6.83 -4.39 4.50
N VAL A 7 7.55 -3.92 3.47
CA VAL A 7 8.14 -4.75 2.41
C VAL A 7 9.63 -4.43 2.27
N SER A 8 10.39 -5.38 1.71
CA SER A 8 11.81 -5.21 1.43
C SER A 8 12.06 -4.26 0.26
N ASP A 9 11.23 -4.31 -0.79
CA ASP A 9 11.30 -3.43 -1.96
C ASP A 9 9.89 -3.15 -2.51
N VAL A 10 9.53 -1.88 -2.67
CA VAL A 10 8.24 -1.48 -3.25
C VAL A 10 8.12 -1.82 -4.74
N ASN A 11 9.22 -1.90 -5.49
CA ASN A 11 9.17 -2.17 -6.94
C ASN A 11 8.71 -3.61 -7.22
N THR A 12 9.12 -4.54 -6.36
CA THR A 12 8.75 -5.96 -6.43
C THR A 12 7.62 -6.34 -5.48
N ALA A 13 7.07 -5.39 -4.72
CA ALA A 13 5.96 -5.65 -3.80
C ALA A 13 4.75 -6.21 -4.57
N PRO A 14 4.07 -7.23 -4.03
CA PRO A 14 2.97 -7.91 -4.73
C PRO A 14 1.65 -7.12 -4.62
N VAL A 15 1.66 -5.82 -4.98
CA VAL A 15 0.54 -4.88 -4.81
C VAL A 15 -0.72 -5.39 -5.49
N ALA A 16 -0.62 -5.81 -6.76
CA ALA A 16 -1.76 -6.32 -7.51
C ALA A 16 -2.32 -7.66 -6.97
N LYS A 17 -1.48 -8.46 -6.28
CA LYS A 17 -1.88 -9.78 -5.74
C LYS A 17 -2.44 -9.68 -4.32
N LEU A 18 -1.84 -8.85 -3.47
CA LEU A 18 -2.22 -8.71 -2.06
C LEU A 18 -3.18 -7.54 -1.82
N GLY A 19 -3.09 -6.45 -2.58
CA GLY A 19 -3.94 -5.27 -2.45
C GLY A 19 -5.44 -5.60 -2.41
N PRO A 20 -6.01 -6.27 -3.43
CA PRO A 20 -7.44 -6.60 -3.44
C PRO A 20 -7.88 -7.51 -2.27
N LYS A 21 -7.02 -8.45 -1.87
CA LYS A 21 -7.30 -9.39 -0.77
C LYS A 21 -7.32 -8.70 0.59
N LEU A 22 -6.43 -7.74 0.78
CA LEU A 22 -6.31 -6.98 2.02
C LEU A 22 -7.31 -5.84 2.09
N GLU A 23 -7.63 -5.20 0.95
CA GLU A 23 -8.66 -4.17 0.82
C GLU A 23 -10.01 -4.69 1.35
N THR A 24 -10.36 -5.93 1.00
CA THR A 24 -11.64 -6.58 1.33
C THR A 24 -11.57 -7.51 2.54
N HIS A 25 -10.48 -7.47 3.30
CA HIS A 25 -10.28 -8.37 4.43
C HIS A 25 -11.40 -8.20 5.49
N PRO A 26 -11.97 -9.28 6.07
CA PRO A 26 -13.13 -9.20 6.96
C PRO A 26 -12.98 -8.29 8.20
N ARG A 27 -11.74 -8.06 8.64
CA ARG A 27 -11.43 -7.10 9.72
C ARG A 27 -11.66 -5.64 9.33
N PHE A 28 -11.77 -5.33 8.04
CA PHE A 28 -12.11 -4.02 7.51
C PHE A 28 -13.53 -4.04 6.98
N THR A 29 -14.51 -3.84 7.86
CA THR A 29 -15.95 -3.86 7.54
C THR A 29 -16.34 -2.88 6.42
N ASN A 30 -15.59 -1.79 6.25
CA ASN A 30 -15.81 -0.78 5.20
C ASN A 30 -14.67 -0.72 4.17
N LYS A 31 -13.98 -1.86 3.95
CA LYS A 31 -12.75 -1.99 3.16
C LYS A 31 -11.62 -1.06 3.63
N ALA A 32 -10.40 -1.18 3.09
CA ALA A 32 -9.27 -0.35 3.48
C ALA A 32 -8.33 0.02 2.32
N ASN A 33 -7.64 1.16 2.44
CA ASN A 33 -6.48 1.47 1.62
C ASN A 33 -5.28 0.67 2.12
N ILE A 34 -4.54 0.03 1.23
CA ILE A 34 -3.44 -0.86 1.58
C ILE A 34 -2.11 -0.27 1.09
N GLY A 35 -1.27 0.16 2.03
CA GLY A 35 0.07 0.68 1.76
C GLY A 35 1.13 -0.42 1.83
N PHE A 36 2.06 -0.40 0.88
CA PHE A 36 3.27 -1.23 0.84
C PHE A 36 4.47 -0.31 1.06
N CYS A 37 5.01 -0.35 2.27
CA CYS A 37 6.03 0.58 2.77
C CYS A 37 7.41 -0.09 2.80
N GLN A 38 8.38 0.48 2.11
CA GLN A 38 9.79 0.13 2.25
C GLN A 38 10.48 1.22 3.07
N VAL A 39 11.10 0.83 4.17
CA VAL A 39 11.97 1.71 4.94
C VAL A 39 13.32 1.75 4.26
N VAL A 40 13.74 2.92 3.76
CA VAL A 40 15.05 3.12 3.14
C VAL A 40 16.07 3.46 4.22
N ASP A 41 15.70 4.38 5.11
CA ASP A 41 16.48 4.78 6.28
C ASP A 41 15.55 5.36 7.37
N ARG A 42 16.10 5.99 8.42
CA ARG A 42 15.33 6.54 9.54
C ARG A 42 14.45 7.75 9.17
N GLN A 43 14.73 8.42 8.07
CA GLN A 43 14.04 9.62 7.59
C GLN A 43 13.31 9.40 6.26
N THR A 44 13.61 8.31 5.55
CA THR A 44 13.12 8.06 4.20
C THR A 44 12.34 6.74 4.10
N ILE A 45 11.12 6.82 3.56
CA ILE A 45 10.35 5.64 3.14
C ILE A 45 9.94 5.75 1.67
N ARG A 46 9.74 4.61 1.03
CA ARG A 46 9.04 4.50 -0.26
C ARG A 46 7.71 3.83 -0.03
N LEU A 47 6.66 4.31 -0.71
CA LEU A 47 5.31 3.82 -0.52
C LEU A 47 4.61 3.60 -1.87
N ARG A 48 3.93 2.45 -1.99
CA ARG A 48 2.90 2.22 -3.02
C ARG A 48 1.57 1.94 -2.33
N VAL A 49 0.47 2.40 -2.90
CA VAL A 49 -0.85 2.27 -2.28
C VAL A 49 -1.82 1.60 -3.25
N PHE A 50 -2.54 0.60 -2.73
CA PHE A 50 -3.74 0.07 -3.35
C PHE A 50 -4.95 0.76 -2.70
N GLU A 51 -5.59 1.64 -3.44
CA GLU A 51 -6.70 2.46 -2.96
C GLU A 51 -8.03 1.72 -3.04
N ARG A 52 -8.81 1.87 -1.98
CA ARG A 52 -10.14 1.28 -1.83
C ARG A 52 -11.04 1.71 -2.99
N GLY A 53 -11.55 0.74 -3.72
CA GLY A 53 -12.47 0.96 -4.85
C GLY A 53 -11.84 1.56 -6.10
N VAL A 54 -10.52 1.82 -6.11
CA VAL A 54 -9.80 2.40 -7.25
C VAL A 54 -8.76 1.42 -7.79
N GLY A 55 -8.09 0.69 -6.91
CA GLY A 55 -6.96 -0.18 -7.27
C GLY A 55 -5.62 0.47 -6.99
N GLU A 56 -4.55 -0.05 -7.60
CA GLU A 56 -3.24 0.56 -7.46
C GLU A 56 -3.19 1.92 -8.15
N THR A 57 -2.94 2.98 -7.37
CA THR A 57 -2.73 4.32 -7.88
C THR A 57 -1.25 4.61 -7.98
N ARG A 58 -0.84 5.20 -9.12
CA ARG A 58 0.50 5.80 -9.23
C ARG A 58 0.46 7.10 -8.46
N ALA A 59 0.99 7.10 -7.24
CA ALA A 59 1.38 8.36 -6.61
C ALA A 59 2.51 8.97 -7.47
N CYS A 60 2.18 9.96 -8.30
CA CYS A 60 3.18 10.79 -8.94
C CYS A 60 3.85 11.60 -7.82
N GLY A 61 5.11 11.27 -7.53
CA GLY A 61 5.87 11.81 -6.41
C GLY A 61 6.23 13.29 -6.59
N THR A 62 5.28 14.18 -6.33
CA THR A 62 5.58 15.56 -5.91
C THR A 62 5.15 15.84 -4.47
N GLY A 63 4.72 14.81 -3.72
CA GLY A 63 4.22 14.94 -2.35
C GLY A 63 4.82 13.92 -1.39
N ALA A 64 6.15 13.79 -1.41
CA ALA A 64 6.94 13.27 -0.30
C ALA A 64 7.64 14.46 0.39
#